data_AF-A0A7C0UA28-F1
#
_entry.id   AF-A0A7C0UA28-F1
#
_cell.length_a   1.000
_cell.length_b   1.000
_cell.length_c   1.000
_cell.angle_alpha   90.00
_cell.angle_beta   90.00
_cell.angle_gamma   90.00
#
_symmetry.space_group_name_H-M   'P 1'
#
loop_
_entity.id
_entity.type
_entity.pdbx_description
1 polymer ?
#
loop_
_entity_poly.entity_id
_entity_poly.type
_entity_poly.pdbx_seq_one_letter_code
_entity_poly.pdbx_strand_id
1 'polypeptide(L)' 'NNTMCFALKGMVLRVENGKALVDFGGVRKKVNSEFLDVEEGDRVLVFNGIIIERV' A
#
# COMPACT_ATOMS: atom_id res chain seq x y z
N ASN A 1 15.78 14.30 15.94
CA ASN A 1 15.09 13.21 15.23
C ASN A 1 14.90 13.57 13.77
N ASN A 2 15.73 13.02 12.89
CA ASN A 2 15.52 13.14 11.45
C ASN A 2 14.52 12.04 11.05
N THR A 3 13.23 12.33 11.11
CA THR A 3 12.19 11.36 10.77
C THR A 3 12.15 11.23 9.25
N MET A 4 12.94 10.31 8.67
CA MET A 4 12.83 9.98 7.26
C MET A 4 11.47 9.33 7.00
N CYS A 5 10.61 10.07 6.32
CA CYS A 5 9.32 9.62 5.82
C CYS A 5 9.54 9.26 4.34
N PHE A 6 9.59 7.95 4.05
CA PHE A 6 9.67 7.44 2.68
C PHE A 6 8.47 6.52 2.45
N ALA A 7 7.61 6.87 1.48
CA ALA A 7 6.52 5.99 1.08
C ALA A 7 7.11 4.75 0.39
N LEU A 8 6.62 3.57 0.77
CA LEU A 8 7.09 2.31 0.21
C LEU A 8 6.27 1.97 -1.04
N LYS A 9 6.94 1.66 -2.13
CA LYS A 9 6.30 1.15 -3.34
C LYS A 9 6.00 -0.34 -3.20
N GLY A 10 4.78 -0.74 -3.51
CA GLY A 10 4.36 -2.14 -3.48
C GLY A 10 3.35 -2.47 -4.57
N MET A 11 3.04 -3.76 -4.71
CA MET A 11 2.03 -4.28 -5.63
C MET A 11 0.83 -4.84 -4.86
N VAL A 12 -0.38 -4.41 -5.23
CA VAL A 12 -1.62 -4.91 -4.63
C VAL A 12 -1.84 -6.34 -5.12
N LEU A 13 -1.91 -7.27 -4.17
CA LEU A 13 -2.20 -8.68 -4.44
C LEU A 13 -3.67 -9.03 -4.28
N ARG A 14 -4.36 -8.33 -3.38
CA ARG A 14 -5.78 -8.58 -3.04
C ARG A 14 -6.37 -7.37 -2.32
N VAL A 15 -7.66 -7.10 -2.52
CA VAL A 15 -8.40 -6.06 -1.81
C VAL A 15 -9.60 -6.69 -1.09
N GLU A 16 -9.73 -6.42 0.21
CA GLU A 16 -10.82 -6.92 1.04
C GLU A 16 -11.15 -5.94 2.16
N ASN A 17 -12.42 -5.56 2.30
CA ASN A 17 -12.96 -4.83 3.46
C ASN A 17 -12.14 -3.57 3.83
N GLY A 18 -11.92 -2.66 2.88
CA GLY A 18 -11.17 -1.41 3.12
C GLY A 18 -9.67 -1.61 3.36
N LYS A 19 -9.14 -2.82 3.12
CA LYS A 19 -7.72 -3.12 3.21
C LYS A 19 -7.22 -3.77 1.95
N ALA A 20 -5.96 -3.51 1.62
CA ALA A 20 -5.24 -4.19 0.55
C ALA A 20 -4.11 -5.04 1.14
N LEU A 21 -3.93 -6.26 0.63
CA LEU A 21 -2.72 -7.03 0.83
C LEU A 21 -1.71 -6.56 -0.22
N VAL A 22 -0.61 -5.94 0.22
CA VAL A 22 0.42 -5.38 -0.65
C VAL A 22 1.74 -6.12 -0.47
N ASP A 23 2.38 -6.44 -1.58
CA ASP A 23 3.73 -7.02 -1.63
C ASP A 23 4.79 -5.94 -1.87
N PHE A 24 5.76 -5.88 -0.97
CA PHE A 24 6.89 -4.95 -1.00
C PHE A 24 8.17 -5.70 -1.33
N GLY A 25 8.18 -6.45 -2.45
CA GLY A 25 9.33 -7.23 -2.89
C GLY A 25 9.59 -8.49 -2.07
N GLY A 26 8.53 -9.23 -1.71
CA GLY A 26 8.58 -10.48 -0.95
C GLY A 26 8.02 -10.36 0.47
N VAL A 27 7.90 -9.14 1.00
CA VAL A 27 7.27 -8.88 2.29
C VAL A 27 5.83 -8.43 2.07
N ARG A 28 4.87 -9.24 2.55
CA ARG A 28 3.44 -8.98 2.40
C ARG A 28 2.86 -8.34 3.65
N LYS A 29 2.12 -7.23 3.50
CA LYS A 29 1.43 -6.55 4.60
C LYS A 29 0.02 -6.13 4.20
N LYS A 30 -0.92 -6.20 5.14
CA LYS A 30 -2.24 -5.59 5.00
C LYS A 30 -2.13 -4.10 5.35
N VAL A 31 -2.59 -3.24 4.45
CA VAL A 31 -2.57 -1.77 4.57
C VAL A 31 -3.98 -1.22 4.36
N ASN A 32 -4.27 -0.02 4.88
CA ASN A 32 -5.55 0.65 4.68
C ASN A 32 -5.67 1.15 3.23
N SER A 33 -6.80 0.88 2.59
CA SER A 33 -7.15 1.28 1.22
C SER A 33 -8.48 2.03 1.14
N GLU A 34 -9.00 2.57 2.24
CA GLU A 34 -10.30 3.25 2.30
C GLU A 34 -10.26 4.66 1.68
N PHE A 35 -9.06 5.24 1.56
CA PHE A 35 -8.87 6.60 1.06
C PHE A 35 -8.62 6.69 -0.45
N LEU A 36 -8.36 5.54 -1.10
CA LEU A 36 -8.10 5.45 -2.52
C LEU A 36 -8.56 4.08 -3.02
N ASP A 37 -9.44 4.06 -4.01
CA ASP A 37 -9.82 2.84 -4.70
C ASP A 37 -8.59 2.23 -5.38
N VAL A 38 -8.36 0.94 -5.19
CA VAL A 38 -7.27 0.16 -5.77
C VAL A 38 -7.77 -1.23 -6.13
N GLU A 39 -7.10 -1.86 -7.09
CA GLU A 39 -7.45 -3.16 -7.62
C GLU A 39 -6.22 -4.09 -7.59
N GLU A 40 -6.47 -5.40 -7.72
CA GLU A 40 -5.40 -6.38 -7.84
C GLU A 40 -4.51 -6.09 -9.05
N GLY A 41 -3.19 -6.07 -8.84
CA GLY A 41 -2.20 -5.73 -9.86
C GLY A 41 -1.75 -4.27 -9.87
N ASP A 42 -2.46 -3.36 -9.19
CA ASP A 42 -2.03 -1.97 -9.06
C ASP A 42 -0.68 -1.87 -8.33
N ARG A 43 0.16 -0.92 -8.77
CA ARG A 43 1.32 -0.49 -7.98
C ARG A 43 0.94 0.73 -7.18
N VAL A 44 1.37 0.77 -5.93
CA VAL A 44 0.94 1.79 -4.98
C VAL A 44 2.10 2.32 -4.15
N LEU A 45 1.95 3.54 -3.66
CA LEU A 45 2.78 4.10 -2.60
C LEU A 45 2.04 4.01 -1.26
N VAL A 46 2.72 3.47 -0.25
CA VAL A 46 2.18 3.29 1.09
C VAL A 46 2.98 4.12 2.07
N PHE A 47 2.28 4.98 2.81
CA PHE A 47 2.86 5.75 3.90
C PHE A 47 2.10 5.47 5.20
N ASN A 48 2.84 5.12 6.26
CA ASN A 48 2.30 4.81 7.57
C ASN A 48 1.15 3.78 7.57
N GLY A 49 1.25 2.77 6.70
CA GLY A 49 0.24 1.72 6.56
C GLY A 49 -1.02 2.12 5.79
N ILE A 50 -1.01 3.26 5.10
CA ILE A 50 -2.12 3.78 4.29
C ILE A 50 -1.64 3.90 2.83
N ILE A 51 -2.46 3.45 1.89
CA ILE A 51 -2.24 3.71 0.46
C ILE A 51 -2.56 5.17 0.19
N ILE A 52 -1.59 5.91 -0.37
CA ILE A 52 -1.73 7.34 -0.66
C ILE A 52 -1.75 7.66 -2.15
N GLU A 53 -1.26 6.77 -3.00
CA GLU A 53 -1.16 6.99 -4.44
C GLU A 53 -1.06 5.67 -5.22
N ARG A 54 -1.64 5.63 -6.43
CA ARG A 54 -1.47 4.57 -7.44
C ARG A 54 -0.45 5.03 -8.49
N VAL A 55 0.48 4.16 -8.87
CA VAL A 55 1.65 4.44 -9.74
C VAL A 55 1.64 3.57 -10.99
#